data_AF-A0A9P1JG80-F1
#
_entry.id   AF-A0A9P1JG80-F1
#
_cell.length_a   1.000
_cell.length_b   1.000
_cell.length_c   1.000
_cell.angle_alpha   90.00
_cell.angle_beta   90.00
_cell.angle_gamma   90.00
#
_symmetry.space_group_name_H-M   'P 1'
#
loop_
_entity.id
_entity.type
_entity.pdbx_description
1 polymer ?
#
loop_
_entity_poly.entity_id
_entity_poly.type
_entity_poly.pdbx_seq_one_letter_code
_entity_poly.pdbx_strand_id
1 'polypeptide(L)'
;MLFKKDRKKETAYFSEADGKKRIELSNQYADVKKQLKMVRLGNEELHVLEELQPLIKEHISTIVDSFYRNLDHEKSLMTIINDHSTVERLKKTLRRHIHEMFAGTIDDEFIEKASHPSTCGSALNRNGIWERFRICFCR
;
A
#
# COMPACT_ATOMS: atom_id res chain seq x y z
N MET A 1 -7.46 37.86 -37.12
CA MET A 1 -8.14 37.48 -35.85
C MET A 1 -7.28 36.45 -35.14
N LEU A 2 -6.72 36.84 -33.99
CA LEU A 2 -5.77 36.06 -33.20
C LEU A 2 -6.52 35.11 -32.27
N PHE A 3 -6.48 33.80 -32.56
CA PHE A 3 -6.95 32.78 -31.64
C PHE A 3 -5.98 32.67 -30.47
N LYS A 4 -6.36 33.22 -29.32
CA LYS A 4 -5.69 33.00 -28.04
C LYS A 4 -5.93 31.52 -27.66
N LYS A 5 -4.89 30.71 -27.82
CA LYS A 5 -4.81 29.37 -27.25
C LYS A 5 -4.54 29.54 -25.75
N ASP A 6 -5.57 29.38 -24.93
CA ASP A 6 -5.43 29.23 -23.49
C ASP A 6 -4.51 28.04 -23.20
N ARG A 7 -3.24 28.31 -22.86
CA ARG A 7 -2.39 27.32 -22.20
C ARG A 7 -2.97 27.12 -20.81
N LYS A 8 -3.77 26.06 -20.63
CA LYS A 8 -3.96 25.48 -19.30
C LYS A 8 -2.57 25.24 -18.73
N LYS A 9 -2.20 25.98 -17.68
CA LYS A 9 -1.02 25.68 -16.87
C LYS A 9 -1.25 24.27 -16.32
N GLU A 10 -0.40 23.35 -16.75
CA GLU A 10 -0.28 22.02 -16.20
C GLU A 10 0.23 22.20 -14.76
N THR A 11 -0.71 22.34 -13.81
CA THR A 11 -0.36 22.39 -12.39
C THR A 11 0.15 21.02 -12.02
N ALA A 12 1.46 20.90 -11.83
CA ALA A 12 2.08 19.70 -11.30
C ALA A 12 1.32 19.30 -10.02
N TYR A 13 0.78 18.08 -10.00
CA TYR A 13 0.06 17.54 -8.85
C TYR A 13 1.02 17.21 -7.70
N PHE A 14 2.28 16.95 -8.04
CA PHE A 14 3.36 16.64 -7.11
C PHE A 14 4.32 17.81 -6.96
N SER A 15 4.80 18.03 -5.75
CA SER A 15 5.87 18.96 -5.46
C SER A 15 7.25 18.41 -5.86
N GLU A 16 8.24 19.28 -5.94
CA GLU A 16 9.62 18.86 -6.15
C GLU A 16 10.14 18.17 -4.88
N ALA A 17 10.95 17.12 -5.07
CA ALA A 17 11.47 16.33 -3.97
C ALA A 17 12.18 17.21 -2.91
N ASP A 18 11.74 17.08 -1.66
CA ASP A 18 12.20 17.88 -0.51
C ASP A 18 13.61 17.51 0.00
N GLY A 19 14.31 16.60 -0.69
CA GLY A 19 15.63 16.09 -0.28
C GLY A 19 15.62 15.31 1.04
N LYS A 20 14.44 15.01 1.60
CA LYS A 20 14.29 14.28 2.84
C LYS A 20 14.77 12.85 2.68
N LYS A 21 15.52 12.37 3.67
CA LYS A 21 15.88 10.95 3.76
C LYS A 21 14.66 10.17 4.24
N ARG A 22 14.14 9.30 3.37
CA ARG A 22 12.91 8.52 3.59
C ARG A 22 13.15 7.04 3.82
N ILE A 23 14.39 6.59 3.60
CA ILE A 23 14.81 5.20 3.82
C ILE A 23 15.80 5.17 4.99
N GLU A 24 15.36 4.62 6.11
CA GLU A 24 16.12 4.50 7.35
C GLU A 24 16.10 3.06 7.83
N LEU A 25 16.86 2.22 7.12
CA LEU A 25 16.98 0.80 7.43
C LEU A 25 18.32 0.49 8.10
N SER A 26 18.32 -0.32 9.15
CA SER A 26 19.54 -0.85 9.76
C SER A 26 20.24 -1.88 8.85
N ASN A 27 21.41 -2.33 9.26
CA ASN A 27 22.21 -3.25 8.45
C ASN A 27 21.60 -4.66 8.35
N GLN A 28 20.72 -5.03 9.28
CA GLN A 28 20.03 -6.33 9.27
C GLN A 28 19.06 -6.49 8.09
N TYR A 29 18.62 -5.37 7.48
CA TYR A 29 17.76 -5.35 6.29
C TYR A 29 18.51 -4.99 5.00
N ALA A 30 19.78 -5.39 4.89
CA ALA A 30 20.60 -5.12 3.71
C ALA A 30 19.99 -5.67 2.41
N ASP A 31 19.30 -6.81 2.47
CA ASP A 31 18.65 -7.39 1.30
C ASP A 31 17.38 -6.63 0.89
N VAL A 32 16.63 -6.08 1.85
CA VAL A 32 15.49 -5.18 1.58
C VAL A 32 15.98 -3.93 0.85
N LYS A 33 17.10 -3.34 1.28
CA LYS A 33 17.72 -2.21 0.57
C LYS A 33 18.06 -2.54 -0.88
N LYS A 34 18.51 -3.78 -1.18
CA LYS A 34 18.76 -4.22 -2.57
C LYS A 34 17.46 -4.38 -3.35
N GLN A 35 16.43 -4.94 -2.73
CA GLN A 35 15.11 -5.09 -3.36
C GLN A 35 14.49 -3.74 -3.71
N LEU A 36 14.55 -2.77 -2.79
CA LEU A 36 14.07 -1.40 -3.03
C LEU A 36 14.77 -0.76 -4.23
N LYS A 37 16.10 -0.93 -4.34
CA LYS A 37 16.86 -0.46 -5.52
C LYS A 37 16.44 -1.18 -6.80
N MET A 38 16.16 -2.47 -6.75
CA MET A 38 15.73 -3.26 -7.91
C MET A 38 14.38 -2.79 -8.46
N VAL A 39 13.43 -2.46 -7.58
CA VAL A 39 12.12 -1.93 -7.98
C VAL A 39 12.11 -0.41 -8.18
N ARG A 40 13.28 0.24 -8.06
CA ARG A 40 13.46 1.70 -8.14
C ARG A 40 12.55 2.48 -7.17
N LEU A 41 12.39 1.96 -5.96
CA LEU A 41 11.68 2.65 -4.88
C LEU A 41 12.71 3.43 -4.04
N GLY A 42 12.94 4.69 -4.40
CA GLY A 42 13.86 5.62 -3.76
C GLY A 42 13.13 6.73 -2.99
N ASN A 43 13.88 7.76 -2.57
CA ASN A 43 13.30 8.88 -1.81
C ASN A 43 12.29 9.68 -2.66
N GLU A 44 12.52 9.81 -3.96
CA GLU A 44 11.62 10.54 -4.86
C GLU A 44 10.28 9.81 -5.02
N GLU A 45 10.29 8.49 -5.21
CA GLU A 45 9.05 7.71 -5.28
C GLU A 45 8.32 7.70 -3.93
N LEU A 46 9.05 7.63 -2.83
CA LEU A 46 8.47 7.72 -1.49
C LEU A 46 7.86 9.10 -1.20
N HIS A 47 8.42 10.16 -1.77
CA HIS A 47 7.85 11.51 -1.69
C HIS A 47 6.51 11.59 -2.43
N VAL A 48 6.43 11.04 -3.65
CA VAL A 48 5.17 10.94 -4.41
C VAL A 48 4.12 10.14 -3.62
N LEU A 49 4.52 9.04 -2.95
CA LEU A 49 3.59 8.26 -2.12
C LEU A 49 3.06 9.07 -0.92
N GLU A 50 3.90 9.88 -0.26
CA GLU A 50 3.48 10.78 0.83
C GLU A 50 2.47 11.82 0.32
N GLU A 51 2.69 12.40 -0.85
CA GLU A 51 1.77 13.37 -1.46
C GLU A 51 0.44 12.75 -1.90
N LEU A 52 0.43 11.46 -2.24
CA LEU A 52 -0.81 10.72 -2.53
C LEU A 52 -1.59 10.35 -1.27
N GLN A 53 -0.96 10.30 -0.10
CA GLN A 53 -1.58 9.90 1.16
C GLN A 53 -2.91 10.62 1.47
N PRO A 54 -3.05 11.96 1.34
CA PRO A 54 -4.32 12.64 1.59
C PRO A 54 -5.45 12.15 0.67
N LEU A 55 -5.17 11.98 -0.63
CA LEU A 55 -6.15 11.49 -1.60
C LEU A 55 -6.55 10.03 -1.29
N ILE A 56 -5.57 9.19 -0.95
CA ILE A 56 -5.85 7.81 -0.56
C ILE A 56 -6.68 7.78 0.73
N LYS A 57 -6.35 8.60 1.73
CA LYS A 57 -7.07 8.68 3.01
C LYS A 57 -8.54 9.05 2.81
N GLU A 58 -8.83 9.97 1.90
CA GLU A 58 -10.22 10.35 1.57
C GLU A 58 -11.00 9.18 0.95
N HIS A 59 -10.36 8.37 0.11
CA HIS A 59 -11.02 7.28 -0.62
C HIS A 59 -10.81 5.88 -0.05
N ILE A 60 -10.07 5.75 1.07
CA ILE A 60 -9.63 4.46 1.60
C ILE A 60 -10.79 3.53 1.97
N SER A 61 -11.90 4.10 2.47
CA SER A 61 -13.10 3.33 2.79
C SER A 61 -13.67 2.68 1.53
N THR A 62 -13.82 3.44 0.45
CA THR A 62 -14.33 2.97 -0.84
C THR A 62 -13.42 1.92 -1.46
N ILE A 63 -12.10 2.13 -1.42
CA ILE A 63 -11.10 1.18 -1.94
C ILE A 63 -11.25 -0.17 -1.23
N VAL A 64 -11.28 -0.14 0.11
CA VAL A 64 -11.39 -1.35 0.93
C VAL A 64 -12.75 -2.02 0.78
N ASP A 65 -13.84 -1.27 0.71
CA ASP A 65 -15.17 -1.85 0.49
C ASP A 65 -15.31 -2.46 -0.91
N SER A 66 -14.69 -1.86 -1.94
CA SER A 66 -14.61 -2.44 -3.28
C SER A 66 -13.81 -3.74 -3.29
N PHE A 67 -12.69 -3.79 -2.58
CA PHE A 67 -11.87 -4.99 -2.44
C PHE A 67 -12.67 -6.18 -1.86
N TYR A 68 -13.38 -5.99 -0.76
CA TYR A 68 -14.18 -7.06 -0.17
C TYR A 68 -15.45 -7.38 -0.96
N ARG A 69 -16.04 -6.41 -1.68
CA ARG A 69 -17.13 -6.69 -2.63
C ARG A 69 -16.66 -7.60 -3.76
N ASN A 70 -15.47 -7.36 -4.30
CA ASN A 70 -14.88 -8.24 -5.31
C ASN A 70 -14.59 -9.62 -4.72
N LEU A 71 -14.13 -9.68 -3.47
CA LEU A 71 -13.84 -10.93 -2.79
C LEU A 71 -15.07 -11.80 -2.52
N ASP A 72 -16.24 -11.19 -2.30
CA ASP A 72 -17.49 -11.90 -2.02
C ASP A 72 -17.89 -12.86 -3.16
N HIS A 73 -17.41 -12.60 -4.39
CA HIS A 73 -17.62 -13.49 -5.53
C HIS A 73 -16.87 -14.83 -5.39
N GLU A 74 -15.83 -14.91 -4.56
CA GLU A 74 -15.07 -16.13 -4.30
C GLU A 74 -15.47 -16.71 -2.93
N LYS A 75 -16.53 -17.52 -2.92
CA LYS A 75 -17.07 -18.16 -1.71
C LYS A 75 -16.02 -18.91 -0.89
N SER A 76 -15.04 -19.53 -1.55
CA SER A 76 -13.96 -20.28 -0.86
C SER A 76 -13.12 -19.38 0.05
N LEU A 77 -12.85 -18.14 -0.37
CA LEU A 77 -12.09 -17.17 0.43
C LEU A 77 -12.95 -16.59 1.55
N MET A 78 -14.23 -16.40 1.29
CA MET A 78 -15.17 -15.83 2.25
C MET A 78 -15.46 -16.78 3.42
N THR A 79 -15.52 -18.08 3.16
CA THR A 79 -15.58 -19.11 4.21
C THR A 79 -14.39 -18.99 5.15
N ILE A 80 -13.17 -18.95 4.62
CA ILE A 80 -11.98 -18.95 5.47
C ILE A 80 -11.83 -17.63 6.26
N ILE A 81 -12.27 -16.52 5.67
CA ILE A 81 -12.34 -15.25 6.39
C ILE A 81 -13.27 -15.36 7.60
N ASN A 82 -14.45 -15.94 7.43
CA ASN A 82 -15.43 -16.09 8.51
C ASN A 82 -14.99 -17.10 9.59
N ASP A 83 -14.19 -18.11 9.23
CA ASP A 83 -13.68 -19.11 10.17
C ASP A 83 -12.63 -18.54 11.16
N HIS A 84 -11.90 -17.50 10.75
CA HIS A 84 -10.80 -16.95 11.54
C HIS A 84 -11.00 -15.47 11.92
N SER A 85 -11.94 -14.78 11.29
CA SER A 85 -12.11 -13.34 11.40
C SER A 85 -13.49 -12.88 10.98
N THR A 86 -13.66 -11.56 10.92
CA THR A 86 -14.81 -10.92 10.30
C THR A 86 -14.32 -9.95 9.25
N VAL A 87 -15.11 -9.76 8.19
CA VAL A 87 -14.84 -8.78 7.13
C VAL A 87 -14.60 -7.40 7.73
N GLU A 88 -15.43 -6.96 8.67
CA GLU A 88 -15.29 -5.65 9.33
C GLU A 88 -13.97 -5.49 10.09
N ARG A 89 -13.47 -6.56 10.72
CA ARG A 89 -12.16 -6.53 11.38
C ARG A 89 -11.04 -6.44 10.35
N LEU A 90 -11.11 -7.22 9.27
CA LEU A 90 -10.10 -7.20 8.22
C LEU A 90 -10.08 -5.87 7.44
N LYS A 91 -11.25 -5.25 7.22
CA LYS A 91 -11.34 -3.91 6.63
C LYS A 91 -10.57 -2.87 7.43
N LYS A 92 -10.71 -2.86 8.76
CA LYS A 92 -9.97 -1.93 9.64
C LYS A 92 -8.47 -2.11 9.48
N THR A 93 -8.04 -3.36 9.49
CA THR A 93 -6.64 -3.73 9.33
C THR A 93 -6.09 -3.35 7.95
N LEU A 94 -6.83 -3.63 6.87
CA LEU A 94 -6.44 -3.28 5.51
C LEU A 94 -6.39 -1.77 5.28
N ARG A 95 -7.35 -1.01 5.84
CA ARG A 95 -7.32 0.46 5.80
C ARG A 95 -6.04 0.99 6.45
N ARG A 96 -5.69 0.47 7.63
CA ARG A 96 -4.44 0.85 8.30
C ARG A 96 -3.23 0.52 7.43
N HIS A 97 -3.17 -0.69 6.89
CA HIS A 97 -2.04 -1.12 6.06
C HIS A 97 -1.87 -0.25 4.80
N ILE A 98 -2.96 -0.01 4.05
CA ILE A 98 -2.93 0.88 2.89
C ILE A 98 -2.45 2.28 3.32
N HIS A 99 -2.97 2.83 4.42
CA HIS A 99 -2.53 4.15 4.87
C HIS A 99 -1.02 4.20 5.21
N GLU A 100 -0.50 3.15 5.86
CA GLU A 100 0.93 3.01 6.19
C GLU A 100 1.79 2.86 4.92
N MET A 101 1.31 2.21 3.85
CA MET A 101 2.02 2.11 2.56
C MET A 101 2.25 3.47 1.90
N PHE A 102 1.37 4.44 2.12
CA PHE A 102 1.47 5.80 1.60
C PHE A 102 2.09 6.79 2.62
N ALA A 103 2.70 6.32 3.71
CA ALA A 103 3.39 7.21 4.65
C ALA A 103 4.67 7.83 4.06
N GLY A 104 5.23 7.25 3.00
CA GLY A 104 6.40 7.80 2.30
C GLY A 104 7.71 7.70 3.10
N THR A 105 7.76 6.79 4.07
CA THR A 105 8.95 6.47 4.88
C THR A 105 9.07 4.95 5.04
N ILE A 106 10.28 4.42 4.85
CA ILE A 106 10.61 3.02 5.07
C ILE A 106 11.67 2.96 6.15
N ASP A 107 11.27 2.53 7.34
CA ASP A 107 12.14 2.28 8.49
C ASP A 107 12.09 0.81 8.92
N ASP A 108 12.91 0.47 9.91
CA ASP A 108 12.94 -0.89 10.47
C ASP A 108 11.57 -1.30 11.03
N GLU A 109 10.83 -0.38 11.66
CA GLU A 109 9.50 -0.66 12.23
C GLU A 109 8.47 -0.99 11.13
N PHE A 110 8.57 -0.33 9.97
CA PHE A 110 7.76 -0.61 8.79
C PHE A 110 8.05 -2.00 8.25
N ILE A 111 9.33 -2.38 8.13
CA ILE A 111 9.72 -3.71 7.69
C ILE A 111 9.33 -4.76 8.72
N GLU A 112 9.45 -4.48 10.01
CA GLU A 112 8.96 -5.36 11.06
C GLU A 112 7.45 -5.54 10.95
N LYS A 113 6.67 -4.47 10.80
CA LYS A 113 5.20 -4.57 10.65
C LYS A 113 4.78 -5.31 9.38
N ALA A 114 5.51 -5.14 8.28
CA ALA A 114 5.28 -5.83 7.01
C ALA A 114 5.71 -7.31 7.05
N SER A 115 6.79 -7.62 7.78
CA SER A 115 7.30 -8.98 7.99
C SER A 115 6.51 -9.76 9.04
N HIS A 116 5.97 -9.05 10.04
CA HIS A 116 5.22 -9.66 11.12
C HIS A 116 3.84 -10.09 10.64
N PRO A 117 3.50 -11.38 10.77
CA PRO A 117 2.19 -11.90 10.41
C PRO A 117 1.06 -11.21 11.19
N SER A 118 1.30 -10.67 12.38
CA SER A 118 0.27 -10.16 13.29
C SER A 118 -0.62 -9.06 12.72
N THR A 119 -0.17 -8.29 11.72
CA THR A 119 -0.95 -7.16 11.18
C THR A 119 -1.74 -7.50 9.92
N CYS A 120 -1.57 -8.67 9.28
CA CYS A 120 -2.42 -9.10 8.14
C CYS A 120 -2.18 -10.58 7.75
N GLY A 121 -0.96 -11.08 7.98
CA GLY A 121 -0.53 -12.44 7.64
C GLY A 121 -1.01 -13.56 8.57
N SER A 122 -1.24 -13.34 9.85
CA SER A 122 -1.45 -14.41 10.85
C SER A 122 -2.81 -15.08 10.71
N ALA A 123 -3.82 -14.35 10.20
CA ALA A 123 -5.14 -14.90 9.92
C ALA A 123 -5.20 -15.67 8.59
N LEU A 124 -4.28 -15.43 7.65
CA LEU A 124 -4.39 -15.93 6.26
C LEU A 124 -3.18 -16.79 5.80
N ASN A 125 -2.05 -16.77 6.52
CA ASN A 125 -0.83 -17.51 6.20
C ASN A 125 -0.84 -18.96 6.73
N ARG A 126 -1.79 -19.32 7.61
CA ARG A 126 -1.92 -20.70 8.10
C ARG A 126 -2.59 -21.66 7.10
N ASN A 127 -3.21 -21.15 6.03
CA ASN A 127 -4.04 -21.93 5.10
C ASN A 127 -3.77 -21.67 3.60
N GLY A 128 -2.64 -21.05 3.21
CA GLY A 128 -2.29 -20.85 1.78
C GLY A 128 -3.11 -19.78 1.03
N ILE A 129 -3.90 -18.98 1.75
CA ILE A 129 -4.74 -17.92 1.16
C ILE A 129 -3.88 -16.74 0.68
N TRP A 130 -2.78 -16.46 1.37
CA TRP A 130 -1.81 -15.46 0.94
C TRP A 130 -1.20 -15.77 -0.44
N GLU A 131 -0.99 -17.04 -0.81
CA GLU A 131 -0.52 -17.40 -2.16
C GLU A 131 -1.54 -16.95 -3.24
N ARG A 132 -2.84 -17.16 -2.99
CA ARG A 132 -3.92 -16.76 -3.91
C ARG A 132 -4.16 -15.25 -3.93
N PHE A 133 -4.00 -14.55 -2.81
CA PHE A 133 -4.06 -13.08 -2.77
C PHE A 133 -2.82 -12.40 -3.37
N ARG A 134 -1.62 -12.98 -3.18
CA ARG A 134 -0.37 -12.46 -3.77
C ARG A 134 -0.41 -12.48 -5.29
N ILE A 135 -1.11 -13.46 -5.89
CA ILE A 135 -1.34 -13.52 -7.33
C ILE A 135 -2.24 -12.37 -7.84
N CYS A 136 -3.17 -11.86 -7.03
CA CYS A 136 -4.04 -10.73 -7.41
C CYS A 136 -3.39 -9.35 -7.27
N PHE A 137 -2.32 -9.21 -6.47
CA PHE A 137 -1.64 -7.92 -6.27
C PHE A 137 -0.28 -7.83 -7.00
N CYS A 138 0.22 -8.93 -7.53
CA CYS A 138 1.44 -8.99 -8.36
C CYS A 138 1.19 -9.56 -9.77
N ARG A 139 -0.03 -9.41 -10.31
CA ARG A 139 -0.29 -9.64 -11.72
C ARG A 139 -1.12 -8.52 -12.33
#